data_AF-X8DCM7-F1
#
_entry.id   AF-X8DCM7-F1
#
_cell.length_a   1.000
_cell.length_b   1.000
_cell.length_c   1.000
_cell.angle_alpha   90.00
_cell.angle_beta   90.00
_cell.angle_gamma   90.00
#
_symmetry.space_group_name_H-M   'P 1'
#
loop_
_entity.id
_entity.type
_entity.pdbx_description
1 polymer ?
#
loop_
_entity_poly.entity_id
_entity_poly.type
_entity_poly.pdbx_seq_one_letter_code
_entity_poly.pdbx_strand_id
1 'polypeptide(L)'
;MTGLVTQVREHSIFAAILRSDPELLLTYIVQRLGTSQRALIGWTAMLIVEGQADGSIRAGTPEQMAAMVLLVGQSVLQSARIVADILSPDELVDELATAIDGYLKA
;
A
#
# COMPACT_ATOMS: atom_id res chain seq x y z
N MET A 1 -21.19 -2.69 16.50
CA MET A 1 -20.21 -2.53 15.40
C MET A 1 -18.91 -3.33 15.61
N THR A 2 -18.72 -3.97 16.77
CA THR A 2 -17.61 -4.90 17.07
C THR A 2 -17.95 -6.37 16.79
N GLY A 3 -19.24 -6.76 16.76
CA GLY A 3 -19.65 -8.14 16.47
C GLY A 3 -19.47 -8.60 15.02
N LEU A 4 -19.49 -7.68 14.05
CA LEU A 4 -19.31 -8.02 12.62
C LEU A 4 -17.85 -8.38 12.28
N VAL A 5 -16.87 -7.86 13.03
CA VAL A 5 -15.44 -8.11 12.80
C VAL A 5 -15.02 -9.48 13.30
N THR A 6 -15.62 -9.96 14.40
CA THR A 6 -15.32 -11.29 14.97
C THR A 6 -15.94 -12.43 14.15
N GLN A 7 -17.10 -12.20 13.54
CA GLN A 7 -17.83 -13.25 12.81
C GLN A 7 -17.25 -13.55 11.41
N VAL A 8 -16.49 -12.63 10.82
CA VAL A 8 -15.83 -12.83 9.51
C VAL A 8 -14.54 -13.66 9.63
N ARG A 9 -13.87 -13.61 10.80
CA ARG A 9 -12.63 -14.37 11.04
C ARG A 9 -12.84 -15.88 11.16
N GLU A 10 -14.05 -16.32 11.54
CA GLU A 10 -14.38 -17.74 11.68
C GLU A 10 -15.13 -18.34 10.49
N HIS A 11 -15.53 -17.53 9.50
CA HIS A 11 -16.29 -18.02 8.36
C HIS A 11 -15.37 -18.68 7.32
N SER A 12 -15.22 -20.00 7.50
CA SER A 12 -14.86 -21.13 6.62
C SER A 12 -14.57 -20.92 5.12
N ILE A 13 -15.00 -19.84 4.48
CA ILE A 13 -14.75 -19.52 3.07
C ILE A 13 -13.30 -19.05 2.85
N PHE A 14 -12.76 -18.17 3.69
CA PHE A 14 -11.37 -17.68 3.54
C PHE A 14 -10.35 -18.82 3.69
N ALA A 15 -10.57 -19.70 4.67
CA ALA A 15 -9.72 -20.87 4.90
C ALA A 15 -9.95 -22.00 3.88
N ALA A 16 -11.10 -22.03 3.21
CA ALA A 16 -11.36 -22.94 2.09
C ALA A 16 -10.64 -22.46 0.82
N ILE A 17 -10.73 -21.18 0.49
CA ILE A 17 -10.05 -20.56 -0.66
C ILE A 17 -8.53 -20.67 -0.54
N LEU A 18 -7.98 -20.41 0.66
CA LEU A 18 -6.54 -20.54 0.95
C LEU A 18 -6.01 -21.97 0.74
N ARG A 19 -6.86 -22.99 0.87
CA ARG A 19 -6.49 -24.39 0.68
C ARG A 19 -6.70 -24.90 -0.74
N SER A 20 -7.66 -24.34 -1.48
CA SER A 20 -8.05 -24.88 -2.78
C SER A 20 -7.27 -24.30 -3.95
N ASP A 21 -6.79 -23.05 -3.88
CA ASP A 21 -6.09 -22.43 -5.01
C ASP A 21 -5.28 -21.16 -4.63
N PRO A 22 -3.94 -21.26 -4.45
CA PRO A 22 -3.08 -20.12 -4.13
C PRO A 22 -3.06 -19.02 -5.21
N GLU A 23 -3.36 -19.34 -6.47
CA GLU A 23 -3.31 -18.39 -7.59
C GLU A 23 -4.56 -17.49 -7.67
N LEU A 24 -5.68 -17.91 -7.07
CA LEU A 24 -6.88 -17.08 -6.91
C LEU A 24 -6.69 -15.95 -5.89
N LEU A 25 -5.85 -16.15 -4.87
CA LEU A 25 -5.44 -15.08 -3.95
C LEU A 25 -4.58 -14.03 -4.65
N LEU A 26 -3.69 -14.44 -5.56
CA LEU A 26 -2.95 -13.53 -6.45
C LEU A 26 -3.90 -12.68 -7.31
N THR A 27 -4.97 -13.27 -7.82
CA THR A 27 -5.98 -12.54 -8.59
C THR A 27 -6.71 -11.49 -7.74
N TYR A 28 -7.12 -11.83 -6.52
CA TYR A 28 -7.84 -10.89 -5.64
C TYR A 28 -6.95 -9.85 -4.96
N ILE A 29 -5.65 -10.14 -4.77
CA ILE A 29 -4.68 -9.25 -4.13
C ILE A 29 -3.99 -8.35 -5.18
N VAL A 30 -3.86 -8.80 -6.44
CA VAL A 30 -3.00 -8.13 -7.45
C VAL A 30 -3.76 -7.65 -8.70
N GLN A 31 -4.94 -8.22 -9.06
CA GLN A 31 -5.56 -7.92 -10.37
C GLN A 31 -6.62 -6.80 -10.38
N ARG A 32 -7.08 -6.30 -9.23
CA ARG A 32 -8.03 -5.17 -9.21
C ARG A 32 -7.72 -4.19 -8.11
N LEU A 33 -7.58 -2.92 -8.49
CA LEU A 33 -7.53 -1.82 -7.53
C LEU A 33 -8.81 -1.86 -6.68
N GLY A 34 -8.68 -2.11 -5.39
CA GLY A 34 -9.79 -2.11 -4.43
C GLY A 34 -10.34 -0.70 -4.20
N THR A 35 -11.54 -0.60 -3.63
CA THR A 35 -12.12 0.71 -3.28
C THR A 35 -11.24 1.48 -2.31
N SER A 36 -10.64 0.80 -1.32
CA SER A 36 -9.70 1.44 -0.39
C SER A 36 -8.43 1.94 -1.07
N GLN A 37 -7.89 1.19 -2.03
CA GLN A 37 -6.70 1.61 -2.79
C GLN A 37 -7.00 2.82 -3.67
N ARG A 38 -8.18 2.87 -4.31
CA ARG A 38 -8.65 4.07 -5.04
C ARG A 38 -8.76 5.28 -4.12
N ALA A 39 -9.32 5.11 -2.92
CA ALA A 39 -9.45 6.20 -1.96
C ALA A 39 -8.08 6.72 -1.50
N LEU A 40 -7.13 5.81 -1.19
CA LEU A 40 -5.76 6.18 -0.84
C LEU A 40 -5.06 6.92 -1.98
N ILE A 41 -5.18 6.46 -3.23
CA ILE A 41 -4.62 7.16 -4.38
C ILE A 41 -5.23 8.56 -4.51
N GLY A 42 -6.55 8.70 -4.36
CA GLY A 42 -7.21 10.00 -4.43
C GLY A 42 -6.72 10.97 -3.36
N TRP A 43 -6.62 10.54 -2.10
CA TRP A 43 -6.11 11.38 -1.02
C TRP A 43 -4.65 11.73 -1.20
N THR A 44 -3.80 10.77 -1.55
CA THR A 44 -2.38 11.03 -1.81
C THR A 44 -2.18 11.98 -3.00
N ALA A 45 -3.01 11.86 -4.05
CA ALA A 45 -2.97 12.77 -5.19
C ALA A 45 -3.31 14.21 -4.79
N MET A 46 -4.28 14.41 -3.88
CA MET A 46 -4.58 15.75 -3.35
C MET A 46 -3.38 16.37 -2.62
N LEU A 47 -2.71 15.59 -1.78
CA LEU A 47 -1.49 16.06 -1.08
C LEU A 47 -0.36 16.37 -2.06
N ILE A 48 -0.23 15.58 -3.13
CA ILE A 48 0.75 15.84 -4.20
C ILE A 48 0.44 17.16 -4.93
N VAL A 49 -0.84 17.45 -5.20
CA VAL A 49 -1.23 18.73 -5.80
C VAL A 49 -0.84 19.90 -4.91
N GLU A 50 -1.09 19.80 -3.60
CA GLU A 50 -0.71 20.83 -2.63
C GLU A 50 0.81 21.05 -2.61
N GLY A 51 1.59 19.97 -2.52
CA GLY A 51 3.06 20.06 -2.54
C GLY A 51 3.64 20.51 -3.88
N GLN A 52 2.94 20.27 -4.99
CA GLN A 52 3.34 20.83 -6.28
C GLN A 52 3.06 22.34 -6.36
N ALA A 53 1.97 22.80 -5.74
CA ALA A 53 1.63 24.22 -5.70
C ALA A 53 2.60 25.03 -4.84
N ASP A 54 3.13 24.46 -3.76
CA ASP A 54 4.15 25.11 -2.91
C ASP A 54 5.60 24.83 -3.34
N GLY A 55 5.80 23.93 -4.31
CA GLY A 55 7.11 23.60 -4.88
C GLY A 55 7.92 22.60 -4.06
N SER A 56 7.36 21.98 -3.03
CA SER A 56 8.01 20.90 -2.27
C SER A 56 8.05 19.57 -3.02
N ILE A 57 7.06 19.33 -3.90
CA ILE A 57 6.93 18.10 -4.69
C ILE A 57 7.21 18.38 -6.17
N ARG A 58 7.99 17.50 -6.81
CA ARG A 58 8.32 17.60 -8.24
C ARG A 58 7.09 17.58 -9.14
N ALA A 59 7.26 18.15 -10.33
CA ALA A 59 6.26 18.07 -11.39
C ALA A 59 5.96 16.62 -11.82
N GLY A 60 4.71 16.40 -12.22
CA GLY A 60 4.20 15.11 -12.70
C GLY A 60 2.69 14.99 -12.51
N THR A 61 2.08 13.93 -13.03
CA THR A 61 0.65 13.67 -12.84
C THR A 61 0.38 13.15 -11.42
N PRO A 62 -0.39 13.86 -10.58
CA PRO A 62 -0.59 13.50 -9.17
C PRO A 62 -1.12 12.08 -8.95
N GLU A 63 -2.08 11.64 -9.77
CA GLU A 63 -2.68 10.31 -9.65
C GLU A 63 -1.67 9.20 -9.95
N GLN A 64 -0.78 9.41 -10.93
CA GLN A 64 0.27 8.45 -11.28
C GLN A 64 1.33 8.35 -10.18
N MET A 65 1.72 9.50 -9.64
CA MET A 65 2.68 9.57 -8.53
C MET A 65 2.09 8.94 -7.26
N ALA A 66 0.83 9.21 -6.94
CA ALA A 66 0.11 8.59 -5.83
C ALA A 66 -0.01 7.07 -5.99
N ALA A 67 -0.29 6.58 -7.20
CA ALA A 67 -0.29 5.15 -7.49
C ALA A 67 1.10 4.53 -7.25
N MET A 68 2.18 5.22 -7.63
CA MET A 68 3.53 4.74 -7.38
C MET A 68 3.87 4.70 -5.89
N VAL A 69 3.54 5.75 -5.13
CA VAL A 69 3.71 5.78 -3.66
C VAL A 69 2.97 4.62 -3.00
N LEU A 70 1.73 4.34 -3.44
CA LEU A 70 0.97 3.19 -2.96
C LEU A 70 1.70 1.86 -3.24
N LEU A 71 2.24 1.67 -4.45
CA LEU A 71 2.98 0.45 -4.81
C LEU A 71 4.25 0.28 -3.99
N VAL A 72 4.99 1.36 -3.71
CA VAL A 72 6.19 1.32 -2.86
C VAL A 72 5.82 0.92 -1.42
N GLY A 73 4.83 1.57 -0.81
CA GLY A 73 4.40 1.21 0.55
C GLY A 73 3.86 -0.23 0.64
N GLN A 74 3.15 -0.69 -0.39
CA GLN A 74 2.66 -2.07 -0.45
C GLN A 74 3.80 -3.09 -0.55
N SER A 75 4.83 -2.85 -1.37
CA SER A 75 5.95 -3.78 -1.51
C SER A 75 6.68 -3.98 -0.19
N VAL A 76 6.87 -2.89 0.57
CA VAL A 76 7.46 -2.92 1.92
C VAL A 76 6.58 -3.71 2.88
N LEU A 77 5.28 -3.41 2.97
CA LEU A 77 4.36 -4.11 3.88
C LEU A 77 4.26 -5.62 3.57
N GLN A 78 4.25 -5.99 2.28
CA GLN A 78 4.15 -7.38 1.84
C GLN A 78 5.46 -8.16 2.07
N SER A 79 6.61 -7.51 1.95
CA SER A 79 7.91 -8.17 1.93
C SER A 79 8.75 -7.96 3.20
N ALA A 80 8.30 -7.14 4.15
CA ALA A 80 9.02 -6.77 5.37
C ALA A 80 9.63 -7.97 6.11
N ARG A 81 8.87 -9.06 6.23
CA ARG A 81 9.33 -10.26 6.95
C ARG A 81 10.48 -10.99 6.27
N ILE A 82 10.65 -10.85 4.95
CA ILE A 82 11.73 -11.49 4.20
C ILE A 82 13.07 -10.81 4.50
N VAL A 83 13.04 -9.51 4.81
CA VAL A 83 14.24 -8.69 5.06
C VAL A 83 14.45 -8.36 6.53
N ALA A 84 13.70 -8.98 7.44
CA ALA A 84 13.71 -8.64 8.87
C ALA A 84 15.06 -8.89 9.58
N ASP A 85 15.91 -9.76 9.02
CA ASP A 85 17.27 -9.98 9.52
C ASP A 85 18.27 -8.92 9.02
N ILE A 86 17.84 -8.03 8.12
CA ILE A 86 18.64 -6.95 7.53
C ILE A 86 18.14 -5.57 7.99
N LEU A 87 16.82 -5.39 8.06
CA LEU A 87 16.16 -4.15 8.49
C LEU A 87 15.22 -4.47 9.65
N SER A 88 15.48 -3.87 10.80
CA SER A 88 14.51 -3.87 11.89
C SER A 88 13.22 -3.12 11.47
N PRO A 89 12.10 -3.30 12.20
CA PRO A 89 10.85 -2.62 11.88
C PRO A 89 10.98 -1.10 11.82
N ASP A 90 11.79 -0.51 12.70
CA ASP A 90 11.98 0.95 12.76
C ASP A 90 12.84 1.43 11.57
N GLU A 91 13.94 0.74 11.28
CA GLU A 91 14.80 1.04 10.10
C GLU A 91 14.04 0.90 8.78
N LEU A 92 13.14 -0.08 8.68
CA LEU A 92 12.29 -0.27 7.50
C LEU A 92 11.37 0.95 7.26
N VAL A 93 10.82 1.52 8.33
CA VAL A 93 9.97 2.71 8.25
C VAL A 93 10.78 3.94 7.85
N ASP A 94 11.98 4.10 8.42
CA ASP A 94 12.89 5.22 8.11
C ASP A 94 13.36 5.19 6.65
N GLU A 95 13.73 4.00 6.15
CA GLU A 95 14.12 3.81 4.74
C GLU A 95 12.95 4.02 3.78
N LEU A 96 11.73 3.57 4.15
CA LEU A 96 10.53 3.83 3.35
C LEU A 96 10.23 5.34 3.26
N ALA A 97 10.32 6.06 4.38
CA ALA A 97 10.13 7.52 4.40
C ALA A 97 11.15 8.21 3.49
N THR A 98 12.42 7.84 3.63
CA THR A 98 13.52 8.37 2.81
C THR A 98 13.29 8.10 1.32
N ALA A 99 12.82 6.91 0.96
CA ALA A 99 12.52 6.54 -0.42
C ALA A 99 11.33 7.33 -0.99
N ILE A 100 10.25 7.52 -0.23
CA ILE A 100 9.08 8.31 -0.64
C ILE A 100 9.46 9.78 -0.80
N ASP A 101 10.18 10.35 0.17
CA ASP A 101 10.63 11.74 0.12
C ASP A 101 11.55 11.98 -1.07
N GLY A 102 12.53 11.09 -1.29
CA GLY A 102 13.41 11.14 -2.45
C GLY A 102 12.67 11.01 -3.78
N TYR A 103 11.63 10.16 -3.84
CA TYR A 103 10.80 10.01 -5.03
C TYR A 103 9.95 11.26 -5.34
N LEU A 104 9.51 11.99 -4.32
CA LEU A 104 8.59 13.12 -4.47
C LEU A 104 9.29 14.49 -4.56
N LYS A 105 10.52 14.62 -4.05
CA LYS A 105 11.22 15.90 -3.97
C LYS A 105 11.44 16.58 -5.33
N ALA A 106 11.23 17.90 -5.37
CA ALA A 106 11.45 18.79 -6.52
C ALA A 106 12.93 18.97 -6.91
#